data_AF-A0A1B1KGQ8-F1
#
_entry.id   AF-A0A1B1KGQ8-F1
#
_cell.length_a   1.000
_cell.length_b   1.000
_cell.length_c   1.000
_cell.angle_alpha   90.00
_cell.angle_beta   90.00
_cell.angle_gamma   90.00
#
_symmetry.space_group_name_H-M   'P 1'
#
loop_
_entity.id
_entity.type
_entity.pdbx_description
1 polymer ?
#
loop_
_entity_poly.entity_id
_entity_poly.type
_entity_poly.pdbx_seq_one_letter_code
_entity_poly.pdbx_strand_id
1 'polypeptide(L)' 'MVSQVLGTERSHLNPVREALRADDGALHRRLLSLREEAGLPEEISVLRVFDVIAWMDGKNRGLKERSDLGR' A
#
# COMPACT_ATOMS: atom_id res chain seq x y z
N MET A 1 18.69 -1.05 4.14
CA MET A 1 17.95 -2.31 3.88
C MET A 1 16.46 -1.98 3.94
N VAL A 2 15.62 -2.48 3.03
CA VAL A 2 14.18 -2.11 2.92
C VAL A 2 13.40 -2.30 4.22
N SER A 3 13.87 -3.17 5.13
CA SER A 3 13.33 -3.36 6.48
C SER A 3 13.36 -2.12 7.39
N GLN A 4 14.40 -1.27 7.26
CA GLN A 4 14.56 -0.04 8.05
C GLN A 4 13.67 1.10 7.56
N VAL A 5 13.40 1.16 6.24
CA VAL A 5 12.55 2.19 5.64
C VAL A 5 11.06 1.93 5.96
N LEU A 6 10.70 0.67 6.18
CA LEU A 6 9.34 0.23 6.47
C LEU A 6 9.04 0.09 7.97
N GLY A 7 10.00 0.37 8.87
CA GLY A 7 9.80 0.25 10.31
C GLY A 7 9.44 -1.17 10.77
N THR A 8 9.92 -2.20 10.07
CA THR A 8 9.59 -3.62 10.38
C THR A 8 10.51 -4.24 11.44
N GLU A 9 10.95 -3.44 12.40
CA GLU A 9 11.48 -3.92 13.66
C GLU A 9 10.29 -4.42 14.49
N ARG A 10 10.05 -5.74 14.48
CA ARG A 10 8.99 -6.51 15.18
C ARG A 10 7.72 -6.79 14.36
N SER A 11 7.68 -7.94 13.68
CA SER A 11 6.44 -8.74 13.45
C SER A 11 5.17 -8.05 12.90
N HIS A 12 5.27 -7.10 11.96
CA HIS A 12 4.10 -6.43 11.34
C HIS A 12 3.74 -6.88 9.92
N LEU A 13 4.35 -7.97 9.41
CA LEU A 13 3.98 -8.51 8.09
C LEU A 13 2.69 -9.36 8.13
N ASN A 14 2.28 -9.85 9.30
CA ASN A 14 1.08 -10.68 9.43
C ASN A 14 -0.22 -9.93 9.09
N PRO A 15 -0.50 -8.72 9.60
CA PRO A 15 -1.74 -8.02 9.29
C PRO A 15 -1.95 -7.75 7.79
N VAL A 16 -0.89 -7.36 7.08
CA VAL A 16 -0.95 -7.14 5.62
C VAL A 16 -1.19 -8.45 4.88
N ARG A 17 -0.51 -9.52 5.31
CA ARG A 17 -0.65 -10.85 4.72
C ARG A 17 -2.04 -11.45 4.95
N GLU A 18 -2.62 -11.24 6.13
CA GLU A 18 -3.98 -11.63 6.46
C GLU A 18 -5.00 -10.81 5.65
N ALA A 19 -4.83 -9.48 5.55
CA ALA A 19 -5.72 -8.63 4.75
C ALA A 19 -5.70 -8.97 3.25
N LEU A 20 -4.54 -9.38 2.72
CA LEU A 20 -4.42 -9.84 1.33
C LEU A 20 -5.07 -11.20 1.07
N ARG A 21 -5.29 -12.01 2.11
CA ARG A 21 -5.91 -13.34 2.02
C ARG A 21 -7.36 -13.39 2.50
N ALA A 22 -7.78 -12.40 3.28
CA ALA A 22 -9.15 -12.22 3.70
C ALA A 22 -10.08 -12.10 2.48
N ASP A 23 -11.35 -12.46 2.69
CA ASP A 23 -12.42 -12.37 1.68
C ASP A 23 -12.03 -13.02 0.34
N ASP A 24 -11.43 -14.21 0.43
CA ASP A 24 -10.94 -14.98 -0.73
C ASP A 24 -9.96 -14.15 -1.60
N GLY A 25 -9.14 -13.30 -0.99
CA GLY A 25 -8.20 -12.46 -1.71
C GLY A 25 -8.85 -11.32 -2.52
N ALA A 26 -9.99 -10.81 -2.07
CA ALA A 26 -10.67 -9.67 -2.71
C ALA A 26 -9.74 -8.46 -2.91
N LEU A 27 -8.89 -8.15 -1.93
CA LEU A 27 -7.90 -7.08 -2.04
C LEU A 27 -6.87 -7.37 -3.12
N HIS A 28 -6.38 -8.60 -3.22
CA HIS A 28 -5.43 -9.00 -4.25
C HIS A 28 -6.03 -8.85 -5.66
N ARG A 29 -7.27 -9.30 -5.88
CA ARG A 29 -7.99 -9.10 -7.15
C ARG A 29 -8.20 -7.63 -7.48
N ARG A 30 -8.52 -6.80 -6.49
CA ARG A 30 -8.68 -5.37 -6.70
C ARG A 30 -7.37 -4.71 -7.13
N LEU A 31 -6.26 -5.08 -6.50
CA LEU A 31 -4.94 -4.57 -6.85
C LEU A 31 -4.47 -5.06 -8.24
N LEU A 32 -4.86 -6.26 -8.67
CA LEU A 32 -4.66 -6.74 -10.04
C LEU A 32 -5.40 -5.86 -11.07
N SER A 33 -6.69 -5.60 -10.84
CA SER A 33 -7.49 -4.69 -11.67
C SER A 33 -6.85 -3.31 -11.78
N LEU A 34 -6.40 -2.74 -10.65
CA LEU A 34 -5.72 -1.44 -10.64
C LEU A 34 -4.39 -1.46 -11.41
N ARG A 35 -3.64 -2.56 -11.36
CA ARG A 35 -2.40 -2.73 -12.14
C ARG A 35 -2.70 -2.70 -13.63
N GLU A 36 -3.72 -3.44 -14.05
CA GLU A 36 -4.17 -3.51 -15.45
C GLU A 36 -4.70 -2.15 -15.93
N GLU A 37 -5.56 -1.50 -15.15
CA GLU A 37 -6.11 -0.17 -15.45
C GLU A 37 -5.01 0.90 -15.57
N ALA A 38 -3.94 0.78 -14.79
CA ALA A 38 -2.79 1.66 -14.85
C ALA A 38 -1.81 1.33 -16.00
N GLY A 39 -2.07 0.28 -16.78
CA GLY A 39 -1.20 -0.17 -17.86
C GLY A 39 0.18 -0.64 -17.38
N LEU A 40 0.27 -1.11 -16.14
CA LEU A 40 1.53 -1.57 -15.55
C LEU A 40 1.83 -3.01 -16.00
N PRO A 41 3.09 -3.30 -16.36
CA PRO A 41 3.46 -4.60 -16.87
C PRO A 41 3.53 -5.63 -15.72
N GLU A 42 3.46 -6.93 -16.04
CA GLU A 42 3.28 -8.00 -15.05
C GLU A 42 4.47 -8.16 -14.09
N GLU A 43 5.66 -7.72 -14.50
CA GLU A 43 6.87 -7.66 -13.67
C GLU A 43 6.69 -6.73 -12.47
N ILE A 44 5.75 -5.79 -12.55
CA ILE A 44 5.32 -5.00 -11.41
C ILE A 44 4.40 -5.87 -10.54
N SER A 45 4.97 -6.31 -9.43
CA SER A 45 4.23 -7.02 -8.39
C SER A 45 3.05 -6.20 -7.88
N VAL A 46 1.94 -6.89 -7.65
CA VAL A 46 0.72 -6.36 -7.01
C VAL A 46 1.02 -5.76 -5.63
N LEU A 47 2.02 -6.29 -4.92
CA LEU A 47 2.48 -5.71 -3.65
C LEU A 47 3.10 -4.33 -3.83
N ARG A 48 3.80 -4.09 -4.94
CA ARG A 48 4.39 -2.78 -5.23
C ARG A 48 3.32 -1.73 -5.52
N VAL A 49 2.23 -2.14 -6.19
CA VAL A 49 1.06 -1.28 -6.40
C VAL A 49 0.44 -0.90 -5.06
N PHE A 50 0.27 -1.87 -4.15
CA PHE A 50 -0.19 -1.63 -2.79
C PHE A 50 0.70 -0.64 -2.02
N ASP A 51 2.02 -0.85 -2.03
CA ASP A 51 2.98 0.03 -1.33
C ASP A 51 2.88 1.50 -1.80
N VAL A 52 2.74 1.72 -3.10
CA VAL A 52 2.62 3.06 -3.69
C VAL A 52 1.30 3.72 -3.29
N ILE A 53 0.18 2.98 -3.31
CA ILE A 53 -1.13 3.49 -2.89
C ILE A 53 -1.08 3.86 -1.40
N ALA A 54 -0.54 2.99 -0.55
CA ALA A 54 -0.39 3.25 0.88
C ALA A 54 0.48 4.49 1.16
N TRP A 55 1.56 4.66 0.39
CA TRP A 55 2.41 5.84 0.48
C TRP A 55 1.69 7.12 0.06
N MET A 56 0.93 7.10 -1.04
CA MET A 56 0.16 8.26 -1.49
C MET A 56 -0.93 8.64 -0.50
N ASP A 57 -1.64 7.67 0.08
CA ASP A 57 -2.63 7.89 1.13
C ASP A 57 -1.99 8.54 2.38
N GLY A 58 -0.87 7.99 2.85
CA GLY A 58 -0.10 8.56 3.96
C GLY A 58 0.37 10.00 3.69
N LYS A 59 0.86 10.28 2.48
CA LYS A 59 1.23 11.64 2.06
C LYS A 59 0.04 12.60 2.05
N ASN A 60 -1.10 12.17 1.51
CA ASN A 60 -2.30 12.99 1.46
C ASN A 60 -2.80 13.33 2.87
N ARG A 61 -2.72 12.39 3.81
CA ARG A 61 -3.02 12.64 5.23
C ARG A 61 -2.09 13.68 5.84
N GLY A 62 -0.78 13.56 5.65
CA GLY A 62 0.18 14.56 6.13
C GLY A 62 0.04 15.94 5.46
N LEU A 63 -0.42 15.98 4.21
CA LEU A 63 -0.75 17.24 3.52
C LEU A 63 -2.02 17.90 4.11
N LYS A 64 -3.04 17.13 4.46
CA LYS A 64 -4.24 17.62 5.15
C LYS A 64 -3.90 18.19 6.54
N GLU A 65 -3.15 17.43 7.34
CA GLU A 65 -2.73 17.87 8.69
C GLU A 65 -1.95 19.20 8.66
N ARG A 66 -1.06 19.39 7.68
CA ARG A 66 -0.33 20.65 7.49
C ARG A 66 -1.21 21.80 7.01
N SER A 67 -2.27 21.52 6.26
CA SER A 67 -3.26 22.52 5.84
C SER A 67 -4.14 22.97 7.00
N ASP A 68 -4.41 22.09 7.96
CA ASP A 68 -5.24 22.39 9.14
C ASP A 68 -4.49 23.18 10.22
N LEU A 69 -3.16 22.97 10.34
CA LEU A 69 -2.27 23.74 11.23
C LEU A 69 -1.94 25.16 10.73
N GLY A 70 -2.23 25.47 9.48
CA GLY A 70 -1.96 26.77 8.85
C GLY A 70 -3.16 27.72 8.83
N ARG A 71 -4.26 27.40 9.50
CA ARG A 71 -5.49 28.19 9.55
C ARG A 71 -5.73 28.79 10.93
#